data_AF-A0A8H5XBQ7-F1
#
_entry.id   AF-A0A8H5XBQ7-F1
#
_cell.length_a   1.000
_cell.length_b   1.000
_cell.length_c   1.000
_cell.angle_alpha   90.00
_cell.angle_beta   90.00
_cell.angle_gamma   90.00
#
_symmetry.space_group_name_H-M   'P 1'
#
loop_
_entity.id
_entity.type
_entity.pdbx_description
1 polymer ?
#
loop_
_entity_poly.entity_id
_entity_poly.type
_entity_poly.pdbx_seq_one_letter_code
_entity_poly.pdbx_strand_id
1 'polypeptide(L)'
;MPYETSYEASVVFENGNHHALENSIVLVYGLHDVTHQDVQQACDFATETYAKKILNWPNERLEKPDIFKVESHDGQLRDSNDCFERFVGHLHDVFETSPRKDLPIYPHAFVVMDGSCLEKDATAVLVLALKPEDEWRVGHCRVPVEVELGLAVESLRLGDVTETDMLDQFTN
;
A
#
# COMPACT_ATOMS: atom_id res chain seq x y z
N MET A 1 -11.12 -11.71 -5.65
CA MET A 1 -10.55 -12.94 -6.24
C MET A 1 -9.17 -12.63 -6.79
N PRO A 2 -8.10 -13.23 -6.26
CA PRO A 2 -6.74 -13.03 -6.76
C PRO A 2 -6.54 -13.59 -8.17
N TYR A 3 -5.60 -13.03 -8.92
CA TYR A 3 -5.21 -13.52 -10.26
C TYR A 3 -3.69 -13.70 -10.36
N GLU A 4 -3.25 -14.59 -11.27
CA GLU A 4 -1.83 -14.87 -11.52
C GLU A 4 -1.11 -13.63 -12.05
N THR A 5 0.13 -13.44 -11.60
CA THR A 5 0.97 -12.31 -12.01
C THR A 5 1.88 -12.68 -13.18
N SER A 6 2.47 -11.66 -13.84
CA SER A 6 3.52 -11.89 -14.83
C SER A 6 4.79 -12.44 -14.18
N TYR A 7 5.64 -13.10 -14.97
CA TYR A 7 6.94 -13.60 -14.50
C TYR A 7 7.82 -12.48 -13.93
N GLU A 8 7.80 -11.31 -14.56
CA GLU A 8 8.56 -10.13 -14.11
C GLU A 8 8.09 -9.66 -12.73
N ALA A 9 6.78 -9.52 -12.53
CA ALA A 9 6.23 -9.15 -11.23
C ALA A 9 6.55 -10.21 -10.16
N SER A 10 6.47 -11.50 -10.51
CA SER A 10 6.83 -12.60 -9.61
C SER A 10 8.28 -12.51 -9.13
N VAL A 11 9.23 -12.19 -10.03
CA VAL A 11 10.65 -12.01 -9.66
C VAL A 11 10.84 -10.82 -8.72
N VAL A 12 10.14 -9.72 -8.99
CA VAL A 12 10.18 -8.51 -8.15
C VAL A 12 9.63 -8.79 -6.75
N PHE A 13 8.49 -9.48 -6.63
CA PHE A 13 7.93 -9.85 -5.33
C PHE A 13 8.80 -10.86 -4.58
N GLU A 14 9.40 -11.83 -5.27
CA GLU A 14 10.33 -12.77 -4.66
C GLU A 14 11.55 -12.07 -4.08
N ASN A 15 12.09 -11.06 -4.77
CA ASN A 15 13.20 -10.26 -4.26
C ASN A 15 12.80 -9.52 -2.97
N GLY A 16 11.56 -9.03 -2.90
CA GLY A 16 10.99 -8.38 -1.71
C GLY A 16 11.06 -9.22 -0.43
N ASN A 17 10.95 -10.54 -0.52
CA ASN A 17 11.00 -11.45 0.65
C ASN A 17 12.35 -11.45 1.40
N HIS A 18 13.40 -10.88 0.80
CA HIS A 18 14.75 -10.89 1.37
C HIS A 18 15.07 -9.64 2.19
N HIS A 19 14.11 -8.74 2.39
CA HIS A 19 14.29 -7.45 3.04
C HIS A 19 13.46 -7.33 4.32
N ALA A 20 13.98 -6.55 5.29
CA ALA A 20 13.19 -6.15 6.45
C ALA A 20 12.17 -5.08 6.04
N LEU A 21 10.91 -5.28 6.44
CA LEU A 21 9.78 -4.45 6.00
C LEU A 21 9.24 -3.49 7.08
N GLU A 22 9.75 -3.60 8.31
CA GLU A 22 9.25 -2.88 9.50
C GLU A 22 9.18 -1.36 9.31
N ASN A 23 10.08 -0.78 8.52
CA ASN A 23 10.15 0.67 8.26
C ASN A 23 9.87 1.02 6.79
N SER A 24 9.35 0.08 6.01
CA SER A 24 9.16 0.27 4.57
C SER A 24 7.85 1.01 4.29
N ILE A 25 7.87 2.03 3.45
CA ILE A 25 6.72 2.88 3.15
C ILE A 25 5.80 2.22 2.12
N VAL A 26 4.48 2.39 2.24
CA VAL A 26 3.53 1.89 1.24
C VAL A 26 3.27 3.01 0.23
N LEU A 27 3.45 2.71 -1.05
CA LEU A 27 3.16 3.65 -2.13
C LEU A 27 1.65 3.80 -2.32
N VAL A 28 1.23 5.03 -2.59
CA VAL A 28 -0.17 5.37 -2.85
C VAL A 28 -0.29 6.07 -4.19
N TYR A 29 -1.18 5.56 -5.04
CA TYR A 29 -1.45 6.08 -6.38
C TYR A 29 -2.87 6.65 -6.45
N GLY A 30 -3.01 7.84 -7.04
CA GLY A 30 -4.31 8.43 -7.37
C GLY A 30 -4.71 8.13 -8.80
N LEU A 31 -5.97 7.72 -9.02
CA LEU A 31 -6.54 7.62 -10.35
C LEU A 31 -6.96 9.00 -10.89
N HIS A 32 -7.30 9.04 -12.18
CA HIS A 32 -7.60 10.25 -12.93
C HIS A 32 -8.69 11.18 -12.35
N ASP A 33 -9.52 10.69 -11.45
CA ASP A 33 -10.62 11.41 -10.80
C ASP A 33 -10.22 12.08 -9.47
N VAL A 34 -8.99 11.89 -9.01
CA VAL A 34 -8.45 12.51 -7.79
C VAL A 34 -7.15 13.26 -8.06
N THR A 35 -6.92 14.34 -7.32
CA THR A 35 -5.64 15.07 -7.39
C THR A 35 -4.63 14.49 -6.39
N HIS A 36 -3.34 14.77 -6.60
CA HIS A 36 -2.31 14.43 -5.62
C HIS A 36 -2.61 15.00 -4.23
N GLN A 37 -3.22 16.20 -4.15
CA GLN A 37 -3.59 16.82 -2.88
C GLN A 37 -4.71 16.05 -2.18
N ASP A 38 -5.68 15.55 -2.93
CA ASP A 38 -6.78 14.73 -2.40
C ASP A 38 -6.24 13.42 -1.79
N VAL A 39 -5.36 12.74 -2.53
CA VAL A 39 -4.71 11.51 -2.07
C VAL A 39 -3.85 11.77 -0.83
N GLN A 40 -3.06 12.85 -0.84
CA GLN A 40 -2.24 13.24 0.31
C GLN A 40 -3.11 13.52 1.54
N GLN A 41 -4.22 14.23 1.38
CA GLN A 41 -5.15 14.50 2.48
C GLN A 41 -5.78 13.22 3.04
N ALA A 42 -6.16 12.28 2.18
CA ALA A 42 -6.69 10.98 2.59
C ALA A 42 -5.64 10.15 3.36
N CYS A 43 -4.40 10.07 2.86
CA CYS A 43 -3.28 9.42 3.55
C CYS A 43 -3.01 10.08 4.90
N ASP A 44 -3.02 11.41 4.95
CA ASP A 44 -2.79 12.16 6.18
C ASP A 44 -3.87 11.86 7.22
N PHE A 45 -5.12 11.82 6.80
CA PHE A 45 -6.24 11.46 7.66
C PHE A 45 -6.15 10.02 8.18
N ALA A 46 -5.81 9.06 7.31
CA ALA A 46 -5.60 7.65 7.70
C ALA A 46 -4.52 7.51 8.77
N THR A 47 -3.33 8.09 8.52
CA THR A 47 -2.22 8.02 9.46
C THR A 47 -2.51 8.74 10.77
N GLU A 48 -3.19 9.90 10.73
CA GLU A 48 -3.51 10.65 11.94
C GLU A 48 -4.54 9.93 12.81
N THR A 49 -5.58 9.37 12.20
CA THR A 49 -6.60 8.60 12.92
C THR A 49 -6.03 7.32 13.51
N TYR A 50 -5.16 6.61 12.76
CA TYR A 50 -4.38 5.49 13.28
C TYR A 50 -3.52 5.88 14.49
N ALA A 51 -2.68 6.91 14.34
CA ALA A 51 -1.80 7.37 15.41
C ALA A 51 -2.59 7.75 16.68
N LYS A 52 -3.72 8.45 16.53
CA LYS A 52 -4.56 8.87 17.65
C LYS A 52 -5.30 7.71 18.31
N LYS A 53 -5.98 6.86 17.52
CA LYS A 53 -6.88 5.82 18.04
C LYS A 53 -6.14 4.54 18.46
N ILE A 54 -5.02 4.21 17.83
CA ILE A 54 -4.28 2.95 18.07
C ILE A 54 -3.01 3.21 18.90
N LEU A 55 -2.18 4.17 18.49
CA LEU A 55 -0.91 4.43 19.16
C LEU A 55 -1.01 5.36 20.38
N ASN A 56 -2.21 5.87 20.69
CA ASN A 56 -2.42 6.89 21.73
C ASN A 56 -1.50 8.11 21.56
N TRP A 57 -1.24 8.53 20.30
CA TRP A 57 -0.30 9.59 19.97
C TRP A 57 -0.66 10.91 20.66
N PRO A 58 0.19 11.44 21.54
CA PRO A 58 -0.14 12.61 22.36
C PRO A 58 0.07 13.90 21.56
N ASN A 59 -1.03 14.47 21.05
CA ASN A 59 -1.17 15.85 20.55
C ASN A 59 0.12 16.45 19.94
N GLU A 60 0.62 15.84 18.85
CA GLU A 60 1.62 16.44 17.95
C GLU A 60 3.04 16.62 18.52
N ARG A 61 3.36 16.06 19.69
CA ARG A 61 4.71 16.17 20.29
C ARG A 61 5.76 15.23 19.70
N LEU A 62 5.31 14.15 19.07
CA LEU A 62 6.15 13.18 18.39
C LEU A 62 5.91 13.31 16.89
N GLU A 63 6.90 12.98 16.07
CA GLU A 63 6.68 12.92 14.64
C GLU A 63 5.59 11.90 14.31
N LYS A 64 4.77 12.25 13.32
CA LYS A 64 3.70 11.39 12.82
C LYS A 64 4.35 10.19 12.10
N PRO A 65 3.82 8.96 12.26
CA PRO A 65 4.33 7.81 11.54
C PRO A 65 4.35 8.02 10.03
N ASP A 66 5.44 7.66 9.36
CA ASP A 66 5.55 7.73 7.90
C ASP A 66 5.06 6.42 7.28
N ILE A 67 3.74 6.33 7.07
CA ILE A 67 3.09 5.11 6.57
C ILE A 67 2.95 5.15 5.05
N PHE A 68 2.59 6.30 4.49
CA PHE A 68 2.19 6.40 3.09
C PHE A 68 3.05 7.41 2.35
N LYS A 69 3.51 7.04 1.15
CA LYS A 69 4.10 7.98 0.20
C LYS A 69 3.21 8.07 -1.02
N VAL A 70 2.64 9.26 -1.22
CA VAL A 70 1.88 9.58 -2.43
C VAL A 70 2.85 9.74 -3.59
N GLU A 71 2.64 8.93 -4.63
CA GLU A 71 3.44 9.02 -5.84
C GLU A 71 2.90 10.13 -6.74
N SER A 72 3.78 11.09 -7.06
CA SER A 72 3.49 12.10 -8.08
C SER A 72 3.88 11.60 -9.46
N HIS A 73 3.03 11.84 -10.46
CA HIS A 73 3.35 11.46 -11.84
C HIS A 73 2.83 12.48 -12.84
N ASP A 74 3.59 12.69 -13.91
CA ASP A 74 3.25 13.62 -15.00
C ASP A 74 2.16 13.06 -15.96
N GLY A 75 1.73 11.80 -15.77
CA GLY A 75 0.65 11.14 -16.52
C GLY A 75 -0.70 11.14 -15.80
N GLN A 76 -1.72 10.48 -16.35
CA GLN A 76 -2.94 10.12 -15.60
C GLN A 76 -3.01 8.60 -15.53
N LEU A 77 -3.07 8.03 -14.33
CA LEU A 77 -3.34 6.60 -14.12
C LEU A 77 -4.83 6.37 -14.30
N ARG A 78 -5.21 5.49 -15.23
CA ARG A 78 -6.62 5.29 -15.60
C ARG A 78 -7.29 4.27 -14.71
N ASP A 79 -6.56 3.22 -14.36
CA ASP A 79 -7.08 2.09 -13.61
C ASP A 79 -5.99 1.41 -12.75
N SER A 80 -6.38 0.35 -12.04
CA SER A 80 -5.50 -0.40 -11.15
C SER A 80 -4.37 -1.15 -11.87
N ASN A 81 -4.51 -1.48 -13.15
CA ASN A 81 -3.45 -2.13 -13.91
C ASN A 81 -2.33 -1.13 -14.22
N ASP A 82 -2.67 0.11 -14.60
CA ASP A 82 -1.67 1.16 -14.77
C ASP A 82 -0.86 1.38 -13.46
N CYS A 83 -1.55 1.38 -12.31
CA CYS A 83 -0.91 1.47 -11.00
C CYS A 83 -0.01 0.26 -10.71
N PHE A 84 -0.47 -0.95 -11.05
CA PHE A 84 0.27 -2.19 -10.83
C PHE A 84 1.57 -2.23 -11.65
N GLU A 85 1.51 -1.94 -12.96
CA GLU A 85 2.70 -1.90 -13.83
C GLU A 85 3.71 -0.88 -13.31
N ARG A 86 3.23 0.29 -12.88
CA ARG A 86 4.08 1.34 -12.33
C ARG A 86 4.72 0.92 -11.00
N PHE A 87 3.97 0.25 -10.14
CA PHE A 87 4.48 -0.27 -8.87
C PHE A 87 5.59 -1.31 -9.09
N VAL A 88 5.37 -2.28 -10.00
CA VAL A 88 6.38 -3.29 -10.36
C VAL A 88 7.64 -2.62 -10.90
N GLY A 89 7.50 -1.63 -11.79
CA GLY A 89 8.64 -0.86 -12.31
C GLY A 89 9.40 -0.11 -11.20
N HIS A 90 8.69 0.52 -10.26
CA HIS A 90 9.30 1.23 -9.13
C HIS A 90 10.13 0.27 -8.26
N LEU A 91 9.57 -0.90 -7.93
CA LEU A 91 10.28 -1.90 -7.14
C LEU A 91 11.52 -2.42 -7.87
N HIS A 92 11.42 -2.67 -9.18
CA HIS A 92 12.57 -3.06 -10.00
C HIS A 92 13.71 -2.05 -9.89
N ASP A 93 13.43 -0.75 -10.08
CA ASP A 93 14.43 0.32 -9.96
C ASP A 93 15.04 0.42 -8.56
N VAL A 94 14.23 0.24 -7.51
CA VAL A 94 14.70 0.27 -6.13
C VAL A 94 15.61 -0.92 -5.82
N PHE A 95 15.30 -2.12 -6.34
CA PHE A 95 16.16 -3.29 -6.16
C PHE A 95 17.50 -3.17 -6.88
N GLU A 96 17.55 -2.49 -8.04
CA GLU A 96 18.81 -2.23 -8.74
C GLU A 96 19.71 -1.22 -8.03
N THR A 97 19.14 -0.31 -7.22
CA THR A 97 19.83 0.87 -6.69
C THR A 97 20.09 0.84 -5.17
N SER A 98 19.36 0.06 -4.39
CA SER A 98 19.45 0.08 -2.91
C SER A 98 20.58 -0.82 -2.35
N PRO A 99 21.28 -0.43 -1.27
CA PRO A 99 22.10 -1.35 -0.50
C PRO A 99 21.23 -2.50 0.05
N ARG A 100 21.70 -3.74 -0.12
CA ARG A 100 20.95 -5.02 0.02
C ARG A 100 20.13 -5.29 1.29
N LYS A 101 20.11 -4.43 2.32
CA LYS A 101 19.49 -4.76 3.62
C LYS A 101 18.13 -4.11 3.86
N ASP A 102 17.96 -2.83 3.54
CA ASP A 102 16.73 -2.11 3.86
C ASP A 102 16.02 -1.69 2.57
N LEU A 103 14.76 -2.11 2.43
CA LEU A 103 13.91 -1.70 1.32
C LEU A 103 13.03 -0.54 1.80
N PRO A 104 13.18 0.68 1.25
CA PRO A 104 12.42 1.83 1.71
C PRO A 104 10.92 1.72 1.37
N ILE A 105 10.53 0.75 0.55
CA ILE A 105 9.18 0.59 0.02
C ILE A 105 8.70 -0.83 0.31
N TYR A 106 7.46 -0.96 0.78
CA TYR A 106 6.86 -2.26 1.03
C TYR A 106 6.60 -2.97 -0.31
N PRO A 107 7.17 -4.16 -0.56
CA PRO A 107 7.20 -4.76 -1.89
C PRO A 107 5.94 -5.54 -2.25
N HIS A 108 5.10 -5.90 -1.27
CA HIS A 108 3.94 -6.77 -1.48
C HIS A 108 2.60 -6.05 -1.35
N ALA A 109 2.61 -4.73 -1.18
CA ALA A 109 1.39 -3.96 -1.00
C ALA A 109 1.53 -2.52 -1.51
N PHE A 110 0.48 -2.04 -2.16
CA PHE A 110 0.31 -0.62 -2.49
C PHE A 110 -1.16 -0.23 -2.42
N VAL A 111 -1.43 1.07 -2.35
CA VAL A 111 -2.79 1.61 -2.27
C VAL A 111 -3.13 2.34 -3.56
N VAL A 112 -4.36 2.17 -4.02
CA VAL A 112 -4.97 2.94 -5.11
C VAL A 112 -6.15 3.71 -4.55
N MET A 113 -6.20 5.02 -4.84
CA MET A 113 -7.30 5.90 -4.48
C MET A 113 -7.99 6.41 -5.74
N ASP A 114 -9.31 6.30 -5.75
CA ASP A 114 -10.22 6.88 -6.72
C ASP A 114 -11.12 7.91 -6.01
N GLY A 115 -12.11 8.47 -6.70
CA GLY A 115 -13.02 9.48 -6.16
C GLY A 115 -13.76 9.04 -4.89
N SER A 116 -13.81 7.74 -4.57
CA SER A 116 -14.37 7.24 -3.31
C SER A 116 -13.59 7.72 -2.09
N CYS A 117 -12.32 8.13 -2.22
CA CYS A 117 -11.55 8.66 -1.09
C CYS A 117 -12.02 10.07 -0.66
N LEU A 118 -12.88 10.71 -1.45
CA LEU A 118 -13.46 12.04 -1.17
C LEU A 118 -14.84 11.97 -0.50
N GLU A 119 -15.41 10.78 -0.41
CA GLU A 119 -16.75 10.58 0.14
C GLU A 119 -16.76 10.58 1.67
N LYS A 120 -17.95 10.68 2.27
CA LYS A 120 -18.09 10.66 3.73
C LYS A 120 -17.66 9.31 4.34
N ASP A 121 -17.94 8.22 3.63
CA ASP A 121 -17.53 6.86 3.99
C ASP A 121 -16.33 6.46 3.12
N ALA A 122 -15.27 7.28 3.17
CA ALA A 122 -14.13 7.20 2.27
C ALA A 122 -13.46 5.81 2.30
N THR A 123 -13.21 5.25 1.10
CA THR A 123 -12.50 3.98 0.94
C THR A 123 -11.31 4.13 0.01
N ALA A 124 -10.31 3.27 0.21
CA ALA A 124 -9.18 3.08 -0.68
C ALA A 124 -9.08 1.60 -1.08
N VAL A 125 -8.48 1.34 -2.24
CA VAL A 125 -8.21 -0.03 -2.70
C VAL A 125 -6.81 -0.41 -2.23
N LEU A 126 -6.71 -1.38 -1.33
CA LEU A 126 -5.45 -2.00 -0.94
C LEU A 126 -5.18 -3.16 -1.89
N VAL A 127 -4.08 -3.10 -2.64
CA VAL A 127 -3.63 -4.13 -3.57
C VAL A 127 -2.51 -4.92 -2.91
N LEU A 128 -2.61 -6.25 -2.95
CA LEU A 128 -1.74 -7.17 -2.23
C LEU A 128 -1.18 -8.22 -3.16
N ALA A 129 0.14 -8.39 -3.15
CA ALA A 129 0.82 -9.53 -3.76
C ALA A 129 0.98 -10.63 -2.71
N LEU A 130 0.55 -11.84 -3.05
CA LEU A 130 0.56 -12.99 -2.15
C LEU A 130 1.00 -14.24 -2.90
N LYS A 131 1.58 -15.22 -2.19
CA LYS A 131 2.12 -16.44 -2.79
C LYS A 131 1.45 -17.71 -2.25
N PRO A 132 0.14 -17.93 -2.48
CA PRO A 132 -0.51 -19.19 -2.12
C PRO A 132 0.08 -20.32 -2.96
N GLU A 133 0.37 -21.46 -2.34
CA GLU A 133 0.83 -22.68 -3.03
C GLU A 133 2.07 -22.46 -3.92
N ASP A 134 2.99 -21.58 -3.49
CA ASP A 134 4.22 -21.20 -4.19
C ASP A 134 4.04 -20.43 -5.52
N GLU A 135 2.83 -19.94 -5.82
CA GLU A 135 2.53 -19.13 -7.00
C GLU A 135 2.16 -17.70 -6.64
N TRP A 136 2.86 -16.71 -7.22
CA TRP A 136 2.55 -15.30 -6.98
C TRP A 136 1.25 -14.87 -7.67
N ARG A 137 0.34 -14.36 -6.85
CA ARG A 137 -0.96 -13.81 -7.23
C ARG A 137 -1.12 -12.40 -6.69
N VAL A 138 -2.02 -11.64 -7.30
CA VAL A 138 -2.40 -10.30 -6.82
C VAL A 138 -3.88 -10.29 -6.51
N GLY A 139 -4.21 -9.84 -5.30
CA GLY A 139 -5.57 -9.58 -4.85
C GLY A 139 -5.75 -8.10 -4.53
N HIS A 140 -6.99 -7.69 -4.32
CA HIS A 140 -7.31 -6.36 -3.83
C HIS A 140 -8.55 -6.41 -2.94
N CYS A 141 -8.63 -5.48 -1.99
CA CYS A 141 -9.80 -5.26 -1.15
C CYS A 141 -10.04 -3.76 -0.93
N ARG A 142 -11.26 -3.38 -0.52
CA ARG A 142 -11.58 -1.99 -0.17
C ARG A 142 -11.47 -1.80 1.33
N VAL A 143 -10.68 -0.82 1.75
CA VAL A 143 -10.42 -0.52 3.15
C VAL A 143 -10.88 0.91 3.45
N PRO A 144 -11.64 1.14 4.54
CA PRO A 144 -11.97 2.50 4.98
C PRO A 144 -10.72 3.34 5.24
N VAL A 145 -10.72 4.59 4.78
CA VAL A 145 -9.57 5.52 4.89
C VAL A 145 -9.35 6.05 6.31
N GLU A 146 -10.24 5.77 7.26
CA GLU A 146 -10.06 6.13 8.67
C GLU A 146 -8.91 5.30 9.33
N VAL A 147 -9.17 4.73 10.50
CA VAL A 147 -8.17 4.02 11.29
C VAL A 147 -7.77 2.70 10.64
N GLU A 148 -8.69 2.13 9.85
CA GLU A 148 -8.59 0.82 9.24
C GLU A 148 -7.46 0.75 8.22
N LEU A 149 -7.29 1.77 7.36
CA LEU A 149 -6.23 1.76 6.35
C LEU A 149 -4.83 1.80 6.97
N GLY A 150 -4.62 2.68 7.96
CA GLY A 150 -3.35 2.74 8.70
C GLY A 150 -3.07 1.45 9.48
N LEU A 151 -4.09 0.91 10.14
CA LEU A 151 -3.98 -0.35 10.89
C LEU A 151 -3.68 -1.54 9.97
N ALA A 152 -4.36 -1.66 8.84
CA ALA A 152 -4.17 -2.75 7.90
C ALA A 152 -2.73 -2.81 7.38
N VAL A 153 -2.18 -1.66 6.97
CA VAL A 153 -0.80 -1.56 6.47
C VAL A 153 0.21 -1.86 7.56
N GLU A 154 0.05 -1.30 8.76
CA GLU A 154 1.00 -1.55 9.85
C GLU A 154 0.96 -3.01 10.33
N SER A 155 -0.22 -3.62 10.40
CA SER A 155 -0.33 -5.05 10.75
C SER A 155 0.35 -5.96 9.71
N LEU A 156 0.28 -5.62 8.42
CA LEU A 156 1.03 -6.34 7.36
C LEU A 156 2.54 -6.16 7.50
N ARG A 157 3.02 -4.95 7.86
CA ARG A 157 4.45 -4.66 8.07
C ARG A 157 5.05 -5.41 9.24
N LEU A 158 4.31 -5.49 10.34
CA LEU A 158 4.73 -6.14 11.57
C LEU A 158 4.54 -7.67 11.52
N GLY A 159 3.86 -8.18 10.49
CA GLY A 159 3.55 -9.60 10.35
C GLY A 159 2.48 -10.10 11.32
N ASP A 160 1.65 -9.20 11.86
CA ASP A 160 0.50 -9.54 12.72
C ASP A 160 -0.60 -10.28 11.93
N VAL A 161 -0.66 -10.01 10.62
CA VAL A 161 -1.62 -10.55 9.66
C VAL A 161 -0.91 -10.84 8.34
N THR A 162 -1.46 -11.78 7.57
CA THR A 162 -1.00 -12.05 6.20
C THR A 162 -1.84 -11.28 5.17
N GLU A 163 -1.36 -11.21 3.94
CA GLU A 163 -2.13 -10.66 2.81
C GLU A 163 -3.43 -11.45 2.58
N THR A 164 -3.42 -12.76 2.85
CA THR A 164 -4.62 -13.60 2.72
C THR A 164 -5.66 -13.21 3.78
N ASP A 165 -5.23 -13.04 5.03
CA ASP A 165 -6.12 -12.61 6.12
C ASP A 165 -6.77 -11.25 5.80
N MET A 166 -5.99 -10.32 5.21
CA MET A 166 -6.49 -9.01 4.79
C MET A 166 -7.51 -9.09 3.67
N LEU A 167 -7.29 -9.96 2.68
CA LEU A 167 -8.27 -10.18 1.63
C LEU A 167 -9.56 -10.78 2.20
N ASP A 168 -9.47 -11.75 3.10
CA ASP A 168 -10.65 -12.40 3.71
C ASP A 168 -11.46 -11.44 4.58
N GLN A 169 -10.80 -10.52 5.28
CA GLN A 169 -11.44 -9.53 6.15
C GLN A 169 -12.27 -8.50 5.37
N PHE A 170 -11.80 -8.06 4.20
CA PHE A 170 -12.37 -6.90 3.49
C PHE A 170 -13.05 -7.24 2.16
N THR A 171 -13.06 -8.51 1.74
CA THR A 171 -13.68 -8.95 0.48
C THR A 171 -15.06 -9.60 0.69
N ASN A 172 -15.46 -9.88 1.94
CA ASN A 172 -16.75 -10.52 2.28
C ASN A 172 -17.85 -9.53 2.68
#